data_AF-A0A940DFQ7-F1
#
_entry.id   AF-A0A940DFQ7-F1
#
_cell.length_a   1.000
_cell.length_b   1.000
_cell.length_c   1.000
_cell.angle_alpha   90.00
_cell.angle_beta   90.00
_cell.angle_gamma   90.00
#
_symmetry.space_group_name_H-M   'P 1'
#
loop_
_entity.id
_entity.type
_entity.pdbx_description
1 polymer ?
#
loop_
_entity_poly.entity_id
_entity_poly.type
_entity_poly.pdbx_seq_one_letter_code
_entity_poly.pdbx_strand_id
1 'polypeptide(L)' 'MSTYILVLTVIGSIVLLFSLIYTFMVARNQKALKGTNDTDIPDQVEEHPYIRNPIFWTYIIFIGLLLAFVIYFALTIPNQ' A
#
# COMPACT_ATOMS: atom_id res chain seq x y z
N MET A 1 16.44 -25.01 -1.48
CA MET A 1 16.09 -23.58 -1.33
C MET A 1 17.31 -22.85 -0.81
N SER A 2 17.80 -21.83 -1.53
CA SER A 2 18.94 -21.02 -1.05
C SER A 2 18.52 -20.26 0.22
N THR A 3 19.40 -20.20 1.22
CA THR A 3 19.20 -19.45 2.47
C THR A 3 18.79 -18.01 2.21
N TYR A 4 19.32 -17.39 1.15
CA TYR A 4 18.95 -16.05 0.69
C TYR A 4 17.46 -15.94 0.32
N ILE A 5 16.95 -16.89 -0.47
CA ILE A 5 15.55 -16.91 -0.91
C ILE A 5 14.61 -17.10 0.29
N LEU A 6 15.01 -17.95 1.25
CA LEU A 6 14.23 -18.17 2.47
C LEU A 6 14.10 -16.89 3.29
N VAL A 7 15.22 -16.17 3.51
CA VAL A 7 15.23 -14.91 4.27
C VAL A 7 14.36 -13.85 3.59
N LEU A 8 14.48 -13.66 2.28
CA LEU A 8 13.65 -12.70 1.55
C LEU A 8 12.16 -13.05 1.62
N THR A 9 11.82 -14.33 1.51
CA THR A 9 10.42 -14.80 1.58
C THR A 9 9.81 -14.53 2.95
N VAL A 10 10.58 -14.71 4.03
CA VAL A 10 10.14 -14.43 5.40
C VAL A 10 9.95 -12.92 5.61
N ILE A 11 10.88 -12.09 5.15
CA ILE A 11 10.75 -10.63 5.28
C ILE A 11 9.53 -10.13 4.49
N GLY A 12 9.37 -10.61 3.25
CA GLY A 12 8.24 -10.27 2.40
C GLY A 12 6.89 -10.66 3.00
N SER A 13 6.79 -11.86 3.59
CA SER A 13 5.55 -12.31 4.22
C SER A 13 5.18 -11.50 5.46
N ILE A 14 6.17 -11.08 6.26
CA ILE A 14 5.95 -10.18 7.40
C ILE A 14 5.42 -8.83 6.94
N VAL A 15 6.01 -8.23 5.90
CA VAL A 15 5.54 -6.95 5.36
C VAL A 15 4.11 -7.05 4.84
N LEU A 16 3.79 -8.13 4.13
CA LEU A 16 2.43 -8.37 3.63
C LEU A 16 1.42 -8.52 4.76
N LEU A 17 1.71 -9.35 5.77
CA LEU A 17 0.84 -9.55 6.92
C LEU A 17 0.64 -8.27 7.72
N PHE A 18 1.73 -7.52 7.98
CA PHE A 18 1.66 -6.26 8.70
C PHE A 18 0.82 -5.22 7.94
N SER A 19 1.05 -5.10 6.63
CA SER A 19 0.29 -4.18 5.78
C SER A 19 -1.19 -4.53 5.76
N LEU A 20 -1.52 -5.81 5.63
CA LEU A 20 -2.90 -6.29 5.62
C LEU A 20 -3.61 -5.97 6.95
N ILE A 21 -2.98 -6.28 8.08
CA ILE A 21 -3.52 -6.00 9.42
C ILE A 21 -3.71 -4.50 9.61
N TYR A 22 -2.73 -3.69 9.21
CA TYR A 22 -2.80 -2.24 9.30
C TYR A 22 -3.94 -1.68 8.46
N THR A 23 -4.11 -2.14 7.22
CA THR A 23 -5.24 -1.76 6.35
C THR A 23 -6.58 -2.11 6.98
N PHE A 24 -6.73 -3.31 7.54
CA PHE A 24 -7.98 -3.70 8.22
C PHE A 24 -8.25 -2.85 9.46
N MET A 25 -7.22 -2.52 10.24
CA MET A 25 -7.35 -1.67 11.42
C MET A 25 -7.77 -0.25 11.04
N VAL A 26 -7.15 0.35 10.01
CA VAL A 26 -7.52 1.67 9.49
C VAL A 26 -8.95 1.67 8.94
N ALA A 27 -9.32 0.66 8.15
CA ALA A 27 -10.68 0.52 7.60
C ALA A 27 -11.74 0.36 8.70
N ARG A 28 -11.43 -0.41 9.76
CA ARG A 28 -12.30 -0.57 10.93
C ARG A 28 -12.43 0.73 11.73
N ASN A 29 -11.35 1.46 11.91
CA ASN A 29 -11.35 2.74 12.60
C ASN A 29 -12.14 3.81 11.82
N GLN A 30 -12.04 3.82 10.48
CA GLN A 30 -12.89 4.67 9.64
C GLN A 30 -14.38 4.33 9.78
N LYS A 31 -14.75 3.04 9.85
CA LYS A 31 -16.15 2.64 10.11
C LYS A 31 -16.63 2.98 11.52
N ALA A 32 -15.76 2.92 12.51
CA ALA A 32 -16.09 3.27 13.90
C ALA A 32 -16.23 4.80 14.11
N LEU A 33 -15.43 5.60 13.40
CA LEU A 33 -15.46 7.07 13.45
C LEU A 33 -16.65 7.68 12.70
N LYS A 34 -17.28 6.93 11.78
CA LYS A 34 -18.55 7.32 11.13
C LYS A 34 -19.75 7.36 12.08
N GLY A 35 -19.64 6.88 13.32
CA GLY A 35 -20.76 6.78 14.26
C GLY A 35 -20.87 7.90 15.30
N THR A 36 -19.88 8.78 15.45
CA THR A 36 -19.84 9.75 16.57
C THR A 36 -19.59 11.20 16.17
N ASN A 37 -19.06 11.47 14.97
CA ASN A 37 -18.78 12.81 14.45
C ASN A 37 -19.46 13.00 13.08
N ASP A 38 -20.79 12.90 13.03
CA ASP A 38 -21.58 13.35 11.86
C ASP A 38 -21.39 14.86 11.68
N THR A 39 -20.30 15.22 11.02
CA THR A 39 -20.29 16.34 10.10
C THR A 39 -20.36 15.67 8.74
N ASP A 40 -21.37 16.02 7.95
CA ASP A 40 -21.50 15.54 6.57
C ASP A 40 -20.12 15.58 5.90
N ILE A 41 -19.62 14.42 5.46
CA ILE A 41 -18.46 14.40 4.58
C ILE A 41 -18.91 15.21 3.37
N PRO A 42 -18.32 16.39 3.09
CA PRO A 42 -18.83 17.23 2.03
C PRO A 42 -18.89 16.40 0.74
N ASP A 43 -20.05 16.36 0.08
CA ASP A 43 -20.41 15.42 -1.00
C ASP A 43 -19.29 15.24 -2.04
N GLN A 44 -18.53 16.31 -2.28
CA GLN A 44 -17.41 16.39 -3.20
C GLN A 44 -16.20 15.48 -2.86
N VAL A 45 -16.08 15.03 -1.60
CA VAL A 45 -15.04 14.08 -1.14
C VAL A 45 -15.56 12.66 -1.17
N GLU A 46 -16.87 12.46 -0.99
CA GLU A 46 -17.54 11.16 -1.16
C GLU A 46 -17.59 10.74 -2.63
N GLU A 47 -17.80 11.72 -3.53
CA GLU A 47 -17.87 11.48 -4.97
C GLU A 47 -16.53 10.99 -5.55
N HIS A 48 -15.39 11.46 -5.00
CA HIS A 48 -14.06 11.09 -5.48
C HIS A 48 -13.07 10.77 -4.34
N PRO A 49 -13.25 9.64 -3.62
CA PRO A 49 -12.46 9.28 -2.44
C PRO A 49 -10.98 9.04 -2.77
N TYR A 50 -10.69 8.58 -3.98
CA TYR A 50 -9.34 8.22 -4.43
C TYR A 50 -8.56 9.38 -5.02
N ILE A 51 -9.23 10.32 -5.69
CA ILE A 51 -8.59 11.47 -6.36
C ILE A 51 -8.23 12.55 -5.33
N ARG A 52 -9.08 12.76 -4.32
CA ARG A 52 -8.88 13.81 -3.32
C ARG A 52 -8.10 13.35 -2.08
N ASN A 53 -7.75 12.07 -1.99
CA ASN A 53 -6.94 11.56 -0.89
C ASN A 53 -5.45 11.47 -1.29
N PRO A 54 -4.58 12.39 -0.82
CA PRO A 54 -3.15 12.42 -1.19
C PRO A 54 -2.38 11.15 -0.79
N ILE A 55 -2.91 10.37 0.16
CA ILE A 55 -2.33 9.09 0.56
C ILE A 55 -2.39 8.08 -0.60
N PHE A 56 -3.48 8.07 -1.37
CA PHE A 56 -3.66 7.12 -2.47
C PHE A 56 -2.67 7.38 -3.61
N TRP A 57 -2.47 8.66 -3.95
CA TRP A 57 -1.45 9.09 -4.90
C TRP A 57 -0.04 8.71 -4.48
N THR A 58 0.26 8.83 -3.17
CA THR A 58 1.57 8.47 -2.63
C THR A 58 1.87 6.98 -2.85
N TYR A 59 0.89 6.10 -2.62
CA TYR A 59 1.03 4.67 -2.90
C TYR A 59 1.18 4.37 -4.40
N ILE A 60 0.40 5.00 -5.27
CA ILE A 60 0.50 4.81 -6.73
C ILE A 60 1.89 5.20 -7.23
N ILE A 61 2.39 6.37 -6.82
CA ILE A 61 3.71 6.87 -7.22
C ILE A 61 4.80 5.94 -6.68
N PHE A 62 4.70 5.53 -5.41
CA PHE A 62 5.67 4.62 -4.81
C PHE A 62 5.72 3.27 -5.52
N ILE A 63 4.56 2.65 -5.79
CA ILE A 63 4.49 1.37 -6.50
C ILE A 63 5.03 1.52 -7.93
N GLY A 64 4.69 2.61 -8.62
CA GLY A 64 5.21 2.90 -9.96
C GLY A 64 6.74 3.02 -9.98
N LEU A 65 7.31 3.77 -9.03
CA LEU A 65 8.76 3.90 -8.89
C LEU A 65 9.43 2.58 -8.52
N LEU A 66 8.83 1.81 -7.61
CA LEU A 66 9.34 0.50 -7.19
C LEU A 66 9.35 -0.49 -8.36
N LEU A 67 8.28 -0.54 -9.15
CA LEU A 67 8.22 -1.38 -10.35
C LEU A 67 9.25 -0.93 -11.39
N ALA A 68 9.36 0.37 -11.66
CA ALA A 68 10.36 0.91 -12.57
C ALA A 68 11.79 0.55 -12.11
N PHE A 69 12.06 0.64 -10.80
CA PHE A 69 13.33 0.25 -10.21
C PHE A 69 13.62 -1.25 -10.38
N VAL A 70 12.65 -2.11 -10.07
CA VAL A 70 12.79 -3.57 -10.25
C VAL A 70 13.01 -3.93 -11.71
N ILE A 71 12.25 -3.34 -12.64
CA ILE A 71 12.41 -3.58 -14.08
C ILE A 71 13.78 -3.11 -14.57
N TYR A 72 14.20 -1.91 -14.16
CA TYR A 72 15.52 -1.37 -14.50
C TYR A 72 16.63 -2.33 -14.05
N PHE A 73 16.58 -2.80 -12.81
CA PHE A 73 17.55 -3.78 -12.31
C PHE A 73 17.45 -5.11 -13.03
N ALA A 74 16.25 -5.62 -13.32
CA ALA A 74 16.06 -6.89 -14.02
C ALA A 74 16.61 -6.86 -15.46
N LEU A 75 16.56 -5.71 -16.15
CA LEU A 75 17.10 -5.54 -17.49
C LEU A 75 18.59 -5.20 -17.50
N THR A 76 19.10 -4.57 -16.45
CA THR A 76 20.48 -4.07 -16.38
C THR A 76 21.43 -5.07 -15.73
N ILE A 77 20.95 -5.93 -14.83
CA ILE A 77 21.75 -7.03 -14.29
C ILE A 77 21.98 -8.03 -15.42
N PRO A 78 23.24 -8.27 -15.86
CA PRO A 78 23.52 -9.27 -16.87
C PRO A 78 23.16 -10.64 -16.30
N ASN A 79 22.33 -11.39 -17.03
CA ASN A 79 22.04 -12.79 -16.72
C ASN A 79 23.38 -13.56 -16.68
N GLN A 80 23.87 -13.85 -15.47
CA GLN A 80 24.89 -14.86 -15.23
C GLN A 80 24.24 -16.23 -15.13
#